data_AF-A0A8J7PFA5-F1
#
_entry.id   AF-A0A8J7PFA5-F1
#
_cell.length_a   1.000
_cell.length_b   1.000
_cell.length_c   1.000
_cell.angle_alpha   90.00
_cell.angle_beta   90.00
_cell.angle_gamma   90.00
#
_symmetry.space_group_name_H-M   'P 1'
#
loop_
_entity.id
_entity.type
_entity.pdbx_description
1 polymer ?
#
loop_
_entity_poly.entity_id
_entity_poly.type
_entity_poly.pdbx_seq_one_letter_code
_entity_poly.pdbx_strand_id
1 'polypeptide(L)' 'MDFLERTLLLIIGLTFMGGGGVLTRQAFDEAKNVFECIVFGMLVATAGVVFVVWAVGGPPQ' A
#
# COMPACT_ATOMS: atom_id res chain seq x y z
N MET A 1 0.71 -11.38 -17.72
CA MET A 1 1.65 -10.38 -17.20
C MET A 1 3.05 -10.85 -17.47
N ASP A 2 3.84 -10.00 -18.13
CA ASP A 2 5.26 -10.25 -18.34
C ASP A 2 6.07 -10.08 -17.06
N PHE A 3 7.30 -10.60 -17.05
CA PHE A 3 8.21 -10.52 -15.90
C PHE A 3 8.43 -9.08 -15.40
N LEU A 4 8.54 -8.14 -16.36
CA LEU A 4 8.68 -6.72 -16.06
C LEU A 4 7.43 -6.17 -15.33
N GLU A 5 6.23 -6.48 -15.81
CA GLU A 5 4.98 -6.01 -15.23
C GLU A 5 4.77 -6.55 -13.81
N ARG A 6 5.08 -7.84 -13.59
CA ARG A 6 5.02 -8.44 -12.25
C ARG A 6 5.98 -7.76 -11.28
N THR A 7 7.19 -7.47 -11.73
CA THR A 7 8.21 -6.81 -10.92
C THR A 7 7.79 -5.37 -10.57
N LEU A 8 7.28 -4.61 -11.54
CA LEU A 8 6.77 -3.27 -11.31
C LEU A 8 5.57 -3.27 -10.35
N LEU A 9 4.63 -4.20 -10.52
CA LEU A 9 3.47 -4.31 -9.65
C LEU A 9 3.86 -4.67 -8.21
N LEU A 10 4.86 -5.54 -8.05
CA LEU A 10 5.44 -5.86 -6.75
C LEU A 10 6.05 -4.61 -6.09
N ILE A 11 6.86 -3.85 -6.82
CA ILE A 11 7.48 -2.61 -6.31
C ILE A 11 6.41 -1.62 -5.88
N ILE A 12 5.40 -1.39 -6.72
CA ILE A 12 4.27 -0.49 -6.41
C ILE A 12 3.54 -0.95 -5.16
N GLY A 13 3.26 -2.26 -5.03
CA GLY A 13 2.61 -2.82 -3.85
C GLY A 13 3.41 -2.61 -2.56
N LEU A 14 4.73 -2.83 -2.61
CA LEU A 14 5.64 -2.58 -1.49
C LEU A 14 5.69 -1.09 -1.12
N THR A 15 5.72 -0.20 -2.10
CA THR A 15 5.69 1.26 -1.87
C THR A 15 4.39 1.68 -1.19
N PHE A 16 3.24 1.14 -1.59
CA PHE A 16 1.95 1.46 -0.96
C PHE A 16 1.89 0.96 0.48
N MET A 17 2.36 -0.26 0.76
CA MET A 17 2.43 -0.78 2.13
C MET A 17 3.30 0.09 3.04
N GLY A 18 4.49 0.48 2.58
CA GLY A 18 5.37 1.37 3.34
C GLY A 18 4.81 2.79 3.48
N GLY A 19 4.25 3.34 2.41
CA GLY A 19 3.69 4.69 2.35
C GLY A 19 2.51 4.87 3.29
N GLY A 20 1.61 3.88 3.40
CA GLY A 20 0.51 3.91 4.35
C GLY A 20 0.98 4.11 5.79
N GLY A 21 2.03 3.39 6.21
CA GLY A 21 2.61 3.54 7.54
C GLY A 21 3.27 4.90 7.79
N VAL A 22 3.95 5.45 6.78
CA VAL A 22 4.56 6.80 6.87
C VAL A 22 3.50 7.87 7.06
N LEU A 23 2.40 7.80 6.28
CA LEU A 23 1.27 8.73 6.41
C LEU A 23 0.64 8.68 7.80
N THR A 24 0.44 7.47 8.34
CA THR A 24 -0.09 7.31 9.69
C THR A 24 0.84 7.90 10.73
N ARG A 25 2.16 7.68 10.60
CA ARG A 25 3.15 8.25 11.53
C ARG A 25 3.14 9.78 11.51
N GLN A 26 3.11 10.39 10.33
CA GLN A 26 3.04 11.84 10.19
C GLN A 26 1.80 12.42 10.87
N ALA A 27 0.65 11.75 10.77
CA ALA A 27 -0.57 12.19 11.44
C ALA A 27 -0.46 12.14 12.97
N PHE A 28 0.24 11.14 13.53
CA PHE A 28 0.53 11.08 14.97
C PHE A 28 1.47 12.21 15.40
N ASP A 29 2.49 12.51 14.60
CA ASP A 29 3.45 13.59 14.89
C ASP A 29 2.75 14.97 14.86
N GLU A 30 1.76 15.17 13.98
CA GLU A 30 0.98 16.42 13.89
C GLU A 30 -0.23 16.50 14.85
N ALA A 31 -0.59 15.39 15.50
CA ALA A 31 -1.74 15.26 16.41
C ALA A 31 -3.08 15.80 15.85
N LYS A 32 -3.25 15.81 14.52
CA LYS A 32 -4.47 16.22 13.82
C LYS A 32 -4.97 15.10 12.91
N ASN A 33 -6.28 14.91 12.89
CA ASN A 33 -6.97 13.92 12.04
C ASN A 33 -6.36 12.51 12.14
N VAL A 34 -5.88 12.15 13.35
CA VAL A 34 -5.14 10.91 13.59
C VAL A 34 -5.99 9.69 13.19
N PHE A 35 -7.27 9.72 13.54
CA PHE A 35 -8.18 8.62 13.21
C PHE A 35 -8.40 8.48 11.71
N GLU A 36 -8.69 9.59 11.01
CA GLU A 36 -8.89 9.62 9.57
C GLU A 36 -7.63 9.18 8.81
N CYS A 37 -6.45 9.62 9.25
CA CYS A 37 -5.17 9.23 8.67
C CYS A 37 -4.79 7.78 8.96
N ILE A 38 -5.16 7.23 10.12
CA ILE A 38 -5.01 5.79 10.41
C ILE A 38 -5.89 4.99 9.44
N VAL A 39 -7.16 5.35 9.29
CA VAL A 39 -8.08 4.66 8.39
C VAL A 39 -7.59 4.75 6.95
N PHE A 40 -7.19 5.94 6.51
CA PHE A 40 -6.64 6.16 5.17
C PHE A 40 -5.34 5.38 4.97
N GLY A 41 -4.40 5.43 5.91
CA GLY A 41 -3.14 4.68 5.87
C GLY A 41 -3.35 3.17 5.79
N MET A 42 -4.32 2.64 6.53
CA MET A 42 -4.71 1.23 6.44
C MET A 42 -5.28 0.86 5.07
N LEU A 43 -6.11 1.72 4.45
CA LEU A 43 -6.64 1.48 3.10
C LEU A 43 -5.50 1.47 2.06
N VAL A 44 -4.57 2.42 2.15
CA VAL A 44 -3.39 2.48 1.27
C VAL A 44 -2.52 1.23 1.43
N ALA A 45 -2.25 0.81 2.66
CA ALA A 45 -1.47 -0.39 2.92
C ALA A 45 -2.17 -1.64 2.40
N THR A 46 -3.49 -1.74 2.57
CA THR A 46 -4.30 -2.87 2.07
C THR A 46 -4.30 -2.95 0.55
N ALA A 47 -4.40 -1.81 -0.14
CA ALA A 47 -4.24 -1.76 -1.60
C ALA A 47 -2.85 -2.26 -2.03
N GLY A 48 -1.81 -1.89 -1.29
CA GLY A 48 -0.45 -2.41 -1.49
C GLY A 48 -0.35 -3.93 -1.36
N VAL A 49 -1.00 -4.52 -0.35
CA VAL A 49 -1.08 -5.98 -0.17
C VAL A 49 -1.75 -6.63 -1.38
N VAL A 50 -2.85 -6.05 -1.88
CA VAL A 50 -3.56 -6.57 -3.06
C VAL A 50 -2.64 -6.58 -4.29
N PHE A 51 -1.87 -5.52 -4.53
CA PHE A 51 -0.91 -5.49 -5.64
C PHE A 51 0.19 -6.54 -5.51
N VAL A 52 0.69 -6.79 -4.29
CA VAL A 52 1.67 -7.87 -4.05
C VAL A 52 1.05 -9.24 -4.33
N VAL A 53 -0.18 -9.48 -3.87
CA VAL A 53 -0.90 -10.73 -4.15
C VAL A 53 -1.09 -10.92 -5.65
N TRP A 54 -1.44 -9.87 -6.40
CA TRP A 54 -1.59 -9.93 -7.85
C TRP A 54 -0.26 -10.12 -8.59
N ALA A 55 0.83 -9.56 -8.07
CA ALA A 55 2.16 -9.76 -8.65
C ALA A 55 2.60 -11.24 -8.56
N VAL A 56 2.24 -11.93 -7.48
CA VAL A 56 2.60 -13.33 -7.23
C VAL A 56 1.58 -14.30 -7.84
N GLY A 57 0.29 -14.14 -7.51
CA GLY A 57 -0.80 -15.04 -7.89
C GLY A 57 -1.47 -14.73 -9.22
N GLY A 58 -1.20 -13.56 -9.80
CA GLY A 58 -1.90 -13.04 -10.97
C GLY A 58 -3.14 -12.20 -10.60
N PRO A 59 -3.61 -11.34 -11.53
CA PRO A 59 -4.82 -10.54 -11.31
C PRO A 59 -6.06 -11.44 -11.21
N PRO A 60 -7.13 -10.96 -10.55
CA PRO A 60 -8.41 -11.66 -10.52
C PRO A 60 -8.92 -11.89 -11.95
N GLN A 61 -9.48 -13.08 -12.18
CA GLN A 61 -10.08 -13.50 -13.45
C GLN A 61 -11.50 -12.94 -13.62
#